data_AF-A0A423SZ84-F1
#
_entry.id   AF-A0A423SZ84-F1
#
_cell.length_a   1.000
_cell.length_b   1.000
_cell.length_c   1.000
_cell.angle_alpha   90.00
_cell.angle_beta   90.00
_cell.angle_gamma   90.00
#
_symmetry.space_group_name_H-M   'P 1'
#
loop_
_entity.id
_entity.type
_entity.pdbx_description
1 polymer ?
#
loop_
_entity_poly.entity_id
_entity_poly.type
_entity_poly.pdbx_seq_one_letter_code
_entity_poly.pdbx_strand_id
1 'polypeptide(L)'
;MGRQGNRRNPHSLTCCPKWFLLAIFAVVIGLMIDQSRSMFPAVQGGTVEEFYYHWLSRNEPGLRDAQANDFYNERERNSGSIPVEVLVDALTISINVHGKEVVRQHNETMRVGVKKYTTAHRGVHLAVLHPHSGALMLYTFFRTCEARATEGLVNTLKSIQPGRILVFAAPGDWRQHLDDETSDFLIKFLKGWWVGDVCYGEMFVAVLTVGGPLWAEGVTEIKNSTQATSKPLWLAAEVPRGPEDSGCAWYGDPKLHSRAVFCETYEGYGELCDCNTRDPISPMAAPSLETKEQIPVVIVTARKQYKVLKQLRQLWSQAGGKTTPVLLSVDGWQKEAHDFAGVMGLRAVFHNNPASVGAKIRINEHIKFSIYHAFRSFPKADKIIVLEDDLILSPDFISPNLLLYVVITAMVVGSSSFVSRLPVFSLSSLQHNLRSCSLSRSLSLTASLFLLSISLPLSSLFLSY
;
A
#
# COMPACT_ATOMS: atom_id res chain seq x y z
N MET A 1 33.27 75.67 -6.50
CA MET A 1 33.50 76.58 -7.65
C MET A 1 32.91 75.93 -8.90
N GLY A 2 32.07 76.66 -9.65
CA GLY A 2 31.47 76.33 -10.98
C GLY A 2 30.47 75.17 -11.01
N ARG A 3 29.15 75.27 -11.23
CA ARG A 3 28.25 76.10 -12.05
C ARG A 3 28.45 76.01 -13.58
N GLN A 4 27.40 75.46 -14.23
CA GLN A 4 26.90 75.59 -15.62
C GLN A 4 26.68 74.18 -16.22
N GLY A 5 25.49 73.74 -16.66
CA GLY A 5 24.26 74.42 -17.05
C GLY A 5 24.06 74.27 -18.55
N ASN A 6 23.09 73.45 -19.00
CA ASN A 6 22.23 73.89 -20.11
C ASN A 6 20.91 73.11 -20.21
N ARG A 7 19.84 73.89 -20.35
CA ARG A 7 18.45 73.50 -20.61
C ARG A 7 18.23 73.35 -22.12
N ARG A 8 17.26 72.50 -22.51
CA ARG A 8 16.16 72.84 -23.46
C ARG A 8 15.13 71.69 -23.51
N ASN A 9 13.95 71.94 -22.93
CA ASN A 9 12.62 71.41 -23.33
C ASN A 9 12.12 72.22 -24.58
N PRO A 10 10.97 71.95 -25.26
CA PRO A 10 9.72 71.29 -24.80
C PRO A 10 8.89 70.48 -25.86
N HIS A 11 7.71 69.97 -25.43
CA HIS A 11 6.53 69.50 -26.20
C HIS A 11 6.64 68.12 -26.91
N SER A 12 5.66 67.21 -26.94
CA SER A 12 4.28 67.09 -26.40
C SER A 12 3.70 65.72 -26.79
N LEU A 13 2.72 65.21 -26.01
CA LEU A 13 1.57 64.37 -26.44
C LEU A 13 1.85 62.89 -26.83
N THR A 14 1.52 61.93 -25.95
CA THR A 14 0.28 61.09 -25.96
C THR A 14 0.12 60.16 -27.17
N CYS A 15 0.31 58.85 -26.98
CA CYS A 15 -0.74 57.82 -27.04
C CYS A 15 -0.14 56.41 -27.04
N CYS A 16 -0.69 55.55 -26.19
CA CYS A 16 -0.46 54.11 -26.18
C CYS A 16 -1.00 53.48 -27.50
N PRO A 17 -0.56 52.28 -27.89
CA PRO A 17 -1.60 51.27 -28.04
C PRO A 17 -1.23 49.90 -27.44
N LYS A 18 -2.20 49.40 -26.66
CA LYS A 18 -2.39 48.04 -26.15
C LYS A 18 -2.40 46.91 -27.21
N TRP A 19 -2.03 47.19 -28.45
CA TRP A 19 -2.05 46.21 -29.55
C TRP A 19 -0.77 45.36 -29.61
N PHE A 20 0.34 45.83 -29.04
CA PHE A 20 1.61 45.10 -29.13
C PHE A 20 1.66 43.85 -28.23
N LEU A 21 0.92 43.85 -27.11
CA LEU A 21 0.85 42.69 -26.20
C LEU A 21 -0.13 41.61 -26.68
N LEU A 22 -1.18 41.98 -27.43
CA LEU A 22 -2.12 41.03 -28.04
C LEU A 22 -1.49 40.27 -29.22
N ALA A 23 -0.62 40.92 -30.00
CA ALA A 23 0.10 40.27 -31.09
C ALA A 23 1.12 39.22 -30.58
N ILE A 24 1.80 39.50 -29.47
CA ILE A 24 2.74 38.55 -28.85
C ILE A 24 1.98 37.35 -28.25
N PHE A 25 0.81 37.57 -27.65
CA PHE A 25 -0.03 36.48 -27.11
C PHE A 25 -0.60 35.58 -28.22
N ALA A 26 -0.99 36.13 -29.37
CA ALA A 26 -1.51 35.36 -30.50
C ALA A 26 -0.42 34.48 -31.16
N VAL A 27 0.83 34.97 -31.24
CA VAL A 27 1.95 34.19 -31.80
C VAL A 27 2.37 33.06 -30.87
N VAL A 28 2.36 33.27 -29.55
CA VAL A 28 2.69 32.22 -28.57
C VAL A 28 1.60 31.14 -28.51
N ILE A 29 0.32 31.53 -28.58
CA ILE A 29 -0.78 30.54 -28.66
C ILE A 29 -0.76 29.81 -30.01
N GLY A 30 -0.46 30.50 -31.11
CA GLY A 30 -0.31 29.88 -32.43
C GLY A 30 0.79 28.83 -32.48
N LEU A 31 1.95 29.09 -31.87
CA LEU A 31 3.06 28.13 -31.77
C LEU A 31 2.76 26.96 -30.83
N MET A 32 1.98 27.15 -29.76
CA MET A 32 1.55 26.04 -28.90
C MET A 32 0.46 25.17 -29.55
N ILE A 33 -0.42 25.76 -30.36
CA ILE A 33 -1.43 25.00 -31.12
C ILE A 33 -0.75 24.19 -32.25
N ASP A 34 0.31 24.70 -32.86
CA ASP A 34 1.04 23.99 -33.92
C ASP A 34 1.91 22.83 -33.37
N GLN A 35 2.57 23.03 -32.21
CA GLN A 35 3.27 21.93 -31.54
C GLN A 35 2.32 20.81 -31.06
N SER A 36 1.11 21.16 -30.58
CA SER A 36 0.13 20.14 -30.19
C SER A 36 -0.43 19.34 -31.38
N ARG A 37 -0.46 19.90 -32.59
CA ARG A 37 -0.86 19.16 -33.81
C ARG A 37 0.22 18.22 -34.34
N SER A 38 1.49 18.50 -34.09
CA SER A 38 2.60 17.61 -34.46
C SER A 38 2.79 16.39 -33.54
N MET A 39 2.13 16.36 -32.38
CA MET A 39 2.27 15.29 -31.37
C MET A 39 1.15 14.24 -31.42
N PHE A 40 0.14 14.44 -32.27
CA PHE A 40 -0.95 13.48 -32.47
C PHE A 40 -1.15 13.22 -33.96
N PRO A 41 -0.65 12.10 -34.53
CA PRO A 41 -1.16 11.68 -35.82
C PRO A 41 -2.65 11.41 -35.65
N ALA A 42 -3.47 12.01 -36.52
CA ALA A 42 -4.88 11.70 -36.63
C ALA A 42 -5.01 10.20 -37.00
N VAL A 43 -5.26 9.36 -36.00
CA VAL A 43 -5.64 7.97 -36.20
C VAL A 43 -7.15 7.93 -36.14
N GLN A 44 -7.76 7.69 -37.30
CA GLN A 44 -9.18 7.45 -37.44
C GLN A 44 -9.56 6.17 -36.67
N GLY A 45 -10.50 6.28 -35.74
CA GLY A 45 -11.41 5.16 -35.40
C GLY A 45 -11.20 4.37 -34.11
N GLY A 46 -10.32 4.78 -33.18
CA GLY A 46 -10.17 4.10 -31.88
C GLY A 46 -10.86 4.84 -30.72
N THR A 47 -11.46 4.10 -29.79
CA THR A 47 -12.02 4.64 -28.53
C THR A 47 -10.90 5.09 -27.58
N VAL A 48 -11.20 6.01 -26.65
CA VAL A 48 -10.23 6.49 -25.62
C VAL A 48 -9.69 5.35 -24.77
N GLU A 49 -10.48 4.28 -24.58
CA GLU A 49 -10.09 3.04 -23.91
C GLU A 49 -8.99 2.28 -24.68
N GLU A 50 -9.13 2.13 -26.00
CA GLU A 50 -8.14 1.45 -26.84
C GLU A 50 -6.80 2.19 -26.88
N PHE A 51 -6.83 3.53 -26.88
CA PHE A 51 -5.60 4.32 -26.80
C PHE A 51 -4.91 4.18 -25.44
N TYR A 52 -5.69 4.05 -24.35
CA TYR A 52 -5.18 3.83 -22.99
C TYR A 52 -4.54 2.43 -22.84
N TYR A 53 -5.18 1.38 -23.37
CA TYR A 53 -4.62 0.03 -23.40
C TYR A 53 -3.36 -0.07 -24.27
N HIS A 54 -3.32 0.64 -25.40
CA HIS A 54 -2.17 0.66 -26.30
C HIS A 54 -0.97 1.46 -25.72
N TRP A 55 -1.22 2.45 -24.87
CA TRP A 55 -0.17 3.16 -24.14
C TRP A 55 0.40 2.32 -22.98
N LEU A 56 -0.47 1.61 -22.24
CA LEU A 56 -0.09 0.71 -21.15
C LEU A 56 0.79 -0.46 -21.65
N SER A 57 0.50 -1.04 -22.81
CA SER A 57 1.28 -2.17 -23.36
C SER A 57 2.70 -1.78 -23.81
N ARG A 58 2.94 -0.50 -24.15
CA ARG A 58 4.26 -0.02 -24.57
C ARG A 58 5.18 0.33 -23.40
N ASN A 59 4.64 0.83 -22.29
CA ASN A 59 5.42 1.47 -21.22
C ASN A 59 5.47 0.70 -19.90
N GLU A 60 4.75 -0.41 -19.75
CA GLU A 60 4.85 -1.29 -18.57
C GLU A 60 5.45 -2.66 -18.94
N PRO A 61 6.59 -3.07 -18.34
CA PRO A 61 7.17 -4.39 -18.61
C PRO A 61 6.31 -5.56 -18.11
N GLY A 62 5.27 -5.32 -17.29
CA GLY A 62 4.39 -6.35 -16.74
C GLY A 62 3.18 -6.75 -17.61
N LEU A 63 2.94 -6.07 -18.74
CA LEU A 63 1.74 -6.31 -19.58
C LEU A 63 2.02 -7.03 -20.90
N ARG A 64 3.29 -7.24 -21.28
CA ARG A 64 3.65 -8.03 -22.49
C ARG A 64 3.45 -9.53 -22.32
N ASP A 65 3.25 -9.97 -21.08
CA ASP A 65 3.21 -11.37 -20.70
C ASP A 65 1.83 -12.03 -20.83
N ALA A 66 0.79 -11.31 -21.25
CA ALA A 66 -0.56 -11.85 -21.34
C ALA A 66 -0.89 -12.47 -22.70
N GLN A 67 -0.28 -12.02 -23.80
CA GLN A 67 -0.69 -12.41 -25.17
C GLN A 67 0.31 -13.29 -25.94
N ALA A 68 1.49 -13.58 -25.38
CA ALA A 68 2.41 -14.60 -25.92
C ALA A 68 2.16 -16.02 -25.33
N ASN A 69 1.11 -16.17 -24.52
CA ASN A 69 0.85 -17.33 -23.67
C ASN A 69 0.22 -18.55 -24.37
N ASP A 70 -0.30 -18.45 -25.60
CA ASP A 70 -1.17 -19.54 -26.07
C ASP A 70 -0.44 -20.71 -26.76
N PHE A 71 0.81 -20.56 -27.20
CA PHE A 71 1.47 -21.60 -28.01
C PHE A 71 2.51 -22.48 -27.27
N TYR A 72 3.02 -22.03 -26.11
CA TYR A 72 3.93 -22.83 -25.26
C TYR A 72 3.21 -23.57 -24.11
N ASN A 73 1.94 -23.25 -23.83
CA ASN A 73 1.21 -23.72 -22.65
C ASN A 73 0.58 -25.12 -22.77
N GLU A 74 0.40 -25.69 -23.96
CA GLU A 74 -0.28 -27.00 -24.10
C GLU A 74 0.59 -28.19 -23.68
N ARG A 75 1.92 -28.10 -23.81
CA ARG A 75 2.82 -29.20 -23.41
C ARG A 75 3.06 -29.25 -21.91
N GLU A 76 3.08 -28.10 -21.24
CA GLU A 76 3.24 -27.99 -19.79
C GLU A 76 1.93 -28.05 -18.99
N ARG A 77 0.76 -27.78 -19.60
CA ARG A 77 -0.54 -28.12 -18.98
C ARG A 77 -0.73 -29.62 -18.78
N ASN A 78 -0.06 -30.44 -19.58
CA ASN A 78 -0.16 -31.91 -19.53
C ASN A 78 0.85 -32.58 -18.57
N SER A 79 1.74 -31.83 -17.92
CA SER A 79 2.48 -32.38 -16.77
C SER A 79 1.55 -32.47 -15.57
N GLY A 80 1.47 -33.66 -14.96
CA GLY A 80 0.76 -33.88 -13.69
C GLY A 80 1.40 -33.14 -12.50
N SER A 81 2.46 -32.37 -12.73
CA SER A 81 3.18 -31.56 -11.76
C SER A 81 3.39 -30.12 -12.25
N ILE A 82 3.62 -29.23 -11.29
CA ILE A 82 4.01 -27.83 -11.43
C ILE A 82 5.50 -27.75 -11.05
N PRO A 83 6.41 -27.56 -12.01
CA PRO A 83 7.82 -27.34 -11.73
C PRO A 83 8.01 -25.95 -11.10
N VAL A 84 8.68 -25.92 -9.95
CA VAL A 84 9.03 -24.70 -9.21
C VAL A 84 10.54 -24.68 -9.00
N GLU A 85 11.20 -23.61 -9.43
CA GLU A 85 12.62 -23.37 -9.18
C GLU A 85 12.79 -22.10 -8.36
N VAL A 86 13.67 -22.17 -7.37
CA VAL A 86 13.95 -21.05 -6.47
C VAL A 86 15.44 -20.84 -6.44
N LEU A 87 15.87 -19.62 -6.76
CA LEU A 87 17.24 -19.15 -6.58
C LEU A 87 17.24 -18.09 -5.47
N VAL A 88 18.01 -18.34 -4.43
CA VAL A 88 18.31 -17.38 -3.37
C VAL A 88 19.80 -17.12 -3.38
N ASP A 89 20.18 -15.85 -3.48
CA ASP A 89 21.54 -15.41 -3.20
C ASP A 89 21.51 -14.22 -2.22
N ALA A 90 22.69 -13.68 -1.89
CA ALA A 90 22.80 -12.59 -0.93
C ALA A 90 22.10 -11.29 -1.36
N LEU A 91 21.85 -11.10 -2.66
CA LEU A 91 21.39 -9.85 -3.29
C LEU A 91 20.15 -10.01 -4.17
N THR A 92 19.75 -11.23 -4.49
CA THR A 92 18.69 -11.56 -5.44
C THR A 92 17.90 -12.76 -4.96
N ILE A 93 16.59 -12.71 -5.19
CA ILE A 93 15.70 -13.86 -5.11
C ILE A 93 14.93 -13.97 -6.40
N SER A 94 14.90 -15.17 -6.97
CA SER A 94 14.16 -15.51 -8.18
C SER A 94 13.30 -16.73 -7.91
N ILE A 95 12.04 -16.69 -8.33
CA ILE A 95 11.13 -17.84 -8.30
C ILE A 95 10.62 -18.02 -9.72
N ASN A 96 10.89 -19.20 -10.28
CA ASN A 96 10.39 -19.61 -11.58
C ASN A 96 9.33 -20.70 -11.40
N VAL A 97 8.27 -20.62 -12.19
CA VAL A 97 7.21 -21.63 -12.26
C VAL A 97 6.98 -21.89 -13.73
N HIS A 98 6.93 -23.16 -14.16
CA HIS A 98 6.77 -23.47 -15.59
C HIS A 98 7.87 -22.84 -16.46
N GLY A 99 9.11 -22.82 -15.96
CA GLY A 99 10.24 -22.15 -16.61
C GLY A 99 10.14 -20.63 -16.73
N LYS A 100 9.05 -20.02 -16.21
CA LYS A 100 8.81 -18.58 -16.26
C LYS A 100 9.11 -17.93 -14.91
N GLU A 101 9.91 -16.87 -14.93
CA GLU A 101 10.17 -16.06 -13.76
C GLU A 101 8.89 -15.30 -13.33
N VAL A 102 8.34 -15.67 -12.18
CA VAL A 102 7.14 -15.04 -11.60
C VAL A 102 7.48 -14.03 -10.51
N VAL A 103 8.63 -14.20 -9.87
CA VAL A 103 9.16 -13.27 -8.88
C VAL A 103 10.64 -13.06 -9.16
N ARG A 104 11.05 -11.80 -9.26
CA ARG A 104 12.44 -11.38 -9.14
C ARG A 104 12.51 -10.17 -8.22
N GLN A 105 13.30 -10.30 -7.16
CA GLN A 105 13.67 -9.17 -6.32
C GLN A 105 15.17 -9.04 -6.29
N HIS A 106 15.60 -7.78 -6.35
CA HIS A 106 16.97 -7.38 -6.11
C HIS A 106 16.98 -6.44 -4.92
N ASN A 107 18.03 -6.49 -4.12
CA ASN A 107 18.13 -5.60 -3.00
C ASN A 107 18.39 -4.16 -3.46
N GLU A 108 17.67 -3.20 -2.87
CA GLU A 108 17.87 -1.79 -3.19
C GLU A 108 19.22 -1.31 -2.64
N THR A 109 19.92 -0.48 -3.42
CA THR A 109 21.14 0.18 -2.93
C THR A 109 20.75 1.28 -1.95
N MET A 110 21.05 1.08 -0.66
CA MET A 110 20.93 2.15 0.31
C MET A 110 21.98 3.23 0.01
N ARG A 111 21.54 4.47 -0.17
CA ARG A 111 22.42 5.63 -0.19
C ARG A 111 22.58 6.16 1.23
N VAL A 112 23.79 6.09 1.78
CA VAL A 112 24.15 6.74 3.04
C VAL A 112 25.13 7.86 2.71
N GLY A 113 24.64 9.10 2.69
CA GLY A 113 25.38 10.25 2.18
C GLY A 113 25.68 10.11 0.67
N VAL A 114 26.95 10.25 0.28
CA VAL A 114 27.41 10.13 -1.12
C VAL A 114 27.72 8.67 -1.51
N LYS A 115 27.81 7.75 -0.53
CA LYS A 115 28.18 6.35 -0.77
C LYS A 115 26.95 5.47 -0.98
N LYS A 116 27.04 4.57 -1.97
CA LYS A 116 26.05 3.51 -2.22
C LYS A 116 26.51 2.25 -1.51
N TYR A 117 25.66 1.69 -0.66
CA TYR A 117 25.86 0.38 -0.04
C TYR A 117 24.75 -0.54 -0.53
N THR A 118 25.09 -1.61 -1.24
CA THR A 118 24.18 -2.75 -1.44
C THR A 118 24.08 -3.47 -0.10
N THR A 119 22.92 -3.44 0.53
CA THR A 119 22.64 -4.33 1.66
C THR A 119 22.44 -5.76 1.13
N ALA A 120 22.65 -6.79 1.95
CA ALA A 120 22.20 -8.15 1.64
C ALA A 120 20.70 -8.28 1.90
N HIS A 121 19.97 -9.14 1.20
CA HIS A 121 18.55 -9.38 1.53
C HIS A 121 18.50 -9.95 2.95
N ARG A 122 17.65 -9.36 3.81
CA ARG A 122 17.47 -9.77 5.20
C ARG A 122 16.00 -9.95 5.48
N GLY A 123 15.58 -11.19 5.69
CA GLY A 123 14.19 -11.48 5.95
C GLY A 123 13.70 -12.74 5.29
N VAL A 124 12.37 -12.87 5.20
CA VAL A 124 11.67 -13.99 4.61
C VAL A 124 10.84 -13.50 3.44
N HIS A 125 11.02 -14.14 2.29
CA HIS A 125 10.23 -13.97 1.09
C HIS A 125 9.23 -15.11 1.00
N LEU A 126 7.96 -14.77 0.82
CA LEU A 126 6.89 -15.74 0.60
C LEU A 126 6.28 -15.53 -0.76
N ALA A 127 6.16 -16.59 -1.54
CA ALA A 127 5.29 -16.64 -2.70
C ALA A 127 4.27 -17.76 -2.52
N VAL A 128 3.02 -17.48 -2.85
CA VAL A 128 1.94 -18.46 -2.84
C VAL A 128 1.44 -18.64 -4.26
N LEU A 129 1.38 -19.90 -4.70
CA LEU A 129 0.97 -20.27 -6.03
C LEU A 129 -0.35 -21.04 -5.99
N HIS A 130 -1.11 -20.88 -7.06
CA HIS A 130 -2.33 -21.60 -7.30
C HIS A 130 -2.04 -23.11 -7.47
N PRO A 131 -2.76 -24.00 -6.77
CA PRO A 131 -2.42 -25.42 -6.74
C PRO A 131 -2.65 -26.14 -8.07
N HIS A 132 -3.61 -25.67 -8.87
CA HIS A 132 -3.85 -26.19 -10.20
C HIS A 132 -3.01 -25.51 -11.30
N SER A 133 -3.03 -24.19 -11.44
CA SER A 133 -2.36 -23.49 -12.54
C SER A 133 -0.90 -23.10 -12.29
N GLY A 134 -0.43 -23.10 -11.03
CA GLY A 134 0.88 -22.54 -10.66
C GLY A 134 0.94 -21.00 -10.71
N ALA A 135 -0.17 -20.31 -10.97
CA ALA A 135 -0.20 -18.84 -11.02
C ALA A 135 0.16 -18.23 -9.67
N LEU A 136 0.94 -17.15 -9.67
CA LEU A 136 1.28 -16.40 -8.46
C LEU A 136 0.04 -15.69 -7.90
N MET A 137 -0.35 -16.03 -6.68
CA MET A 137 -1.52 -15.46 -5.99
C MET A 137 -1.14 -14.43 -4.93
N LEU A 138 0.02 -14.59 -4.30
CA LEU A 138 0.55 -13.68 -3.30
C LEU A 138 2.07 -13.67 -3.37
N TYR A 139 2.65 -12.49 -3.30
CA TYR A 139 4.07 -12.31 -3.03
C TYR A 139 4.27 -11.26 -1.94
N THR A 140 5.03 -11.59 -0.92
CA THR A 140 5.34 -10.66 0.17
C THR A 140 6.72 -10.90 0.76
N PHE A 141 7.25 -9.88 1.41
CA PHE A 141 8.56 -9.88 2.04
C PHE A 141 8.47 -9.33 3.45
N PHE A 142 8.98 -10.10 4.41
CA PHE A 142 9.05 -9.74 5.82
C PHE A 142 10.50 -9.53 6.19
N ARG A 143 10.85 -8.30 6.59
CA ARG A 143 12.15 -7.99 7.18
C ARG A 143 12.22 -8.56 8.60
N THR A 144 12.36 -9.87 8.75
CA THR A 144 12.42 -10.57 10.06
C THR A 144 13.66 -10.20 10.89
N CYS A 145 14.52 -9.32 10.38
CA CYS A 145 15.47 -8.55 11.19
C CYS A 145 14.81 -7.42 12.01
N GLU A 146 13.51 -7.17 11.85
CA GLU A 146 12.72 -6.20 12.62
C GLU A 146 11.69 -6.96 13.47
N ALA A 147 11.61 -6.66 14.77
CA ALA A 147 10.80 -7.41 15.73
C ALA A 147 9.29 -7.51 15.35
N ARG A 148 8.72 -6.49 14.72
CA ARG A 148 7.30 -6.49 14.31
C ARG A 148 7.02 -7.25 13.01
N ALA A 149 8.05 -7.55 12.22
CA ALA A 149 7.87 -8.27 10.96
C ALA A 149 7.51 -9.75 11.20
N THR A 150 7.97 -10.31 12.32
CA THR A 150 7.72 -11.69 12.74
C THR A 150 6.23 -11.98 12.93
N GLU A 151 5.49 -11.09 13.60
CA GLU A 151 4.04 -11.22 13.77
C GLU A 151 3.30 -11.17 12.41
N GLY A 152 3.74 -10.27 11.52
CA GLY A 152 3.20 -10.16 10.16
C GLY A 152 3.40 -11.43 9.34
N LEU A 153 4.57 -12.07 9.47
CA LEU A 153 4.90 -13.34 8.82
C LEU A 153 3.95 -14.45 9.29
N VAL A 154 3.84 -14.65 10.61
CA VAL A 154 2.99 -15.69 11.22
C VAL A 154 1.53 -15.48 10.82
N ASN A 155 1.03 -14.25 10.93
CA ASN A 155 -0.36 -13.93 10.57
C ASN A 155 -0.65 -14.17 9.09
N THR A 156 0.33 -13.96 8.22
CA THR A 156 0.19 -14.23 6.78
C THR A 156 0.19 -15.73 6.50
N LEU A 157 1.10 -16.49 7.11
CA LEU A 157 1.12 -17.95 6.95
C LEU A 157 -0.18 -18.61 7.43
N LYS A 158 -0.77 -18.10 8.52
CA LYS A 158 -2.07 -18.54 9.04
C LYS A 158 -3.24 -18.15 8.14
N SER A 159 -3.11 -17.13 7.29
CA SER A 159 -4.20 -16.65 6.42
C SER A 159 -4.27 -17.33 5.06
N ILE A 160 -3.23 -18.09 4.68
CA ILE A 160 -3.18 -18.84 3.42
C ILE A 160 -4.12 -20.04 3.50
N GLN A 161 -4.91 -20.26 2.44
CA GLN A 161 -5.81 -21.40 2.40
C GLN A 161 -5.05 -22.74 2.31
N PRO A 162 -5.54 -23.80 2.97
CA PRO A 162 -5.01 -25.15 2.79
C PRO A 162 -5.02 -25.56 1.31
N GLY A 163 -4.03 -26.34 0.90
CA GLY A 163 -3.90 -26.81 -0.48
C GLY A 163 -3.11 -25.88 -1.41
N ARG A 164 -2.92 -24.60 -1.07
CA ARG A 164 -2.06 -23.69 -1.86
C ARG A 164 -0.60 -24.13 -1.82
N ILE A 165 0.16 -23.85 -2.87
CA ILE A 165 1.61 -24.12 -2.92
C ILE A 165 2.31 -22.91 -2.32
N LEU A 166 3.13 -23.13 -1.29
CA LEU A 166 3.93 -22.11 -0.63
C LEU A 166 5.40 -22.29 -0.99
N VAL A 167 6.02 -21.22 -1.43
CA VAL A 167 7.47 -21.06 -1.54
C VAL A 167 7.93 -20.14 -0.42
N PHE A 168 8.72 -20.70 0.50
CA PHE A 168 9.38 -19.99 1.58
C PHE A 168 10.86 -19.83 1.21
N ALA A 169 11.32 -18.60 1.01
CA ALA A 169 12.69 -18.32 0.61
C ALA A 169 13.33 -17.32 1.59
N ALA A 170 14.43 -17.71 2.20
CA ALA A 170 15.06 -16.98 3.28
C ALA A 170 16.57 -16.82 3.02
N PRO A 171 17.04 -15.63 2.65
CA PRO A 171 18.47 -15.31 2.56
C PRO A 171 19.12 -15.26 3.96
N GLY A 172 20.45 -15.22 4.01
CA GLY A 172 21.26 -15.51 5.22
C GLY A 172 20.84 -14.85 6.55
N ASP A 173 20.23 -13.66 6.53
CA ASP A 173 19.86 -12.91 7.73
C ASP A 173 18.35 -12.90 7.98
N TRP A 174 17.75 -14.07 8.31
CA TRP A 174 16.30 -14.20 8.47
C TRP A 174 15.81 -14.65 9.86
N ARG A 175 16.69 -15.15 10.74
CA ARG A 175 16.32 -15.65 12.08
C ARG A 175 16.57 -14.68 13.24
N GLN A 176 17.22 -13.54 12.99
CA GLN A 176 17.80 -12.70 14.04
C GLN A 176 16.81 -12.24 15.13
N HIS A 177 15.54 -12.01 14.78
CA HIS A 177 14.49 -11.59 15.72
C HIS A 177 13.28 -12.53 15.69
N LEU A 178 13.47 -13.80 15.33
CA LEU A 178 12.46 -14.81 15.55
C LEU A 178 12.52 -15.22 17.02
N ASP A 179 11.42 -15.03 17.76
CA ASP A 179 11.28 -15.57 19.10
C ASP A 179 11.07 -17.10 19.05
N ASP A 180 11.16 -17.74 20.21
CA ASP A 180 11.03 -19.19 20.32
C ASP A 180 9.63 -19.66 19.86
N GLU A 181 8.58 -18.88 20.16
CA GLU A 181 7.21 -19.19 19.74
C GLU A 181 7.07 -19.19 18.21
N THR A 182 7.62 -18.19 17.54
CA THR A 182 7.58 -18.12 16.07
C THR A 182 8.46 -19.18 15.45
N SER A 183 9.63 -19.45 16.02
CA SER A 183 10.52 -20.52 15.56
C SER A 183 9.82 -21.87 15.62
N ASP A 184 9.18 -22.19 16.74
CA ASP A 184 8.37 -23.40 16.92
C ASP A 184 7.21 -23.47 15.94
N PHE A 185 6.52 -22.35 15.71
CA PHE A 185 5.46 -22.26 14.72
C PHE A 185 5.98 -22.60 13.31
N LEU A 186 7.11 -22.00 12.89
CA LEU A 186 7.69 -22.23 11.56
C LEU A 186 8.16 -23.68 11.39
N ILE A 187 8.79 -24.28 12.39
CA ILE A 187 9.20 -25.69 12.37
C ILE A 187 7.98 -26.59 12.14
N LYS A 188 6.90 -26.36 12.90
CA LYS A 188 5.64 -27.14 12.77
C LYS A 188 4.93 -26.88 11.44
N PHE A 189 4.91 -25.63 10.99
CA PHE A 189 4.18 -25.22 9.79
C PHE A 189 4.88 -25.71 8.50
N LEU A 190 6.18 -25.49 8.40
CA LEU A 190 6.97 -25.87 7.22
C LEU A 190 7.27 -27.37 7.18
N LYS A 191 7.27 -28.05 8.33
CA LYS A 191 7.57 -29.49 8.48
C LYS A 191 8.96 -29.87 7.96
N GLY A 192 9.85 -28.89 7.80
CA GLY A 192 11.20 -29.09 7.28
C GLY A 192 12.15 -29.55 8.38
N TRP A 193 13.08 -30.42 8.01
CA TRP A 193 14.08 -30.94 8.96
C TRP A 193 15.07 -29.86 9.35
N TRP A 194 15.44 -29.00 8.41
CA TRP A 194 16.48 -27.99 8.63
C TRP A 194 15.97 -26.68 9.21
N VAL A 195 14.66 -26.46 9.24
CA VAL A 195 14.05 -25.19 9.67
C VAL A 195 14.51 -24.82 11.08
N GLY A 196 14.73 -25.79 11.98
CA GLY A 196 15.22 -25.51 13.35
C GLY A 196 16.69 -25.15 13.43
N ASP A 197 17.51 -25.65 12.49
CA ASP A 197 18.96 -25.72 12.61
C ASP A 197 19.70 -24.69 11.72
N VAL A 198 18.98 -23.94 10.88
CA VAL A 198 19.58 -22.90 10.03
C VAL A 198 20.28 -21.85 10.90
N CYS A 199 21.56 -21.64 10.65
CA CYS A 199 22.39 -20.69 11.37
C CYS A 199 22.43 -19.30 10.69
N TYR A 200 23.02 -18.33 11.39
CA TYR A 200 23.20 -16.98 10.86
C TYR A 200 24.05 -16.99 9.58
N GLY A 201 23.57 -16.32 8.53
CA GLY A 201 24.23 -16.21 7.23
C GLY A 201 23.91 -17.36 6.26
N GLU A 202 23.18 -18.38 6.71
CA GLU A 202 22.74 -19.52 5.91
C GLU A 202 21.41 -19.25 5.21
N MET A 203 21.36 -19.56 3.93
CA MET A 203 20.15 -19.48 3.11
C MET A 203 19.30 -20.73 3.30
N PHE A 204 17.99 -20.54 3.29
CA PHE A 204 17.01 -21.61 3.44
C PHE A 204 15.88 -21.43 2.42
N VAL A 205 15.48 -22.52 1.78
CA VAL A 205 14.32 -22.56 0.90
C VAL A 205 13.48 -23.79 1.23
N ALA A 206 12.16 -23.62 1.27
CA ALA A 206 11.20 -24.72 1.32
C ALA A 206 10.07 -24.50 0.31
N VAL A 207 9.65 -25.58 -0.35
CA VAL A 207 8.49 -25.64 -1.23
C VAL A 207 7.54 -26.71 -0.69
N LEU A 208 6.33 -26.32 -0.31
CA LEU A 208 5.34 -27.19 0.32
C LEU A 208 3.92 -26.88 -0.13
N THR A 209 3.02 -27.82 0.09
CA THR A 209 1.57 -27.56 0.06
C THR A 209 1.11 -27.19 1.46
N VAL A 210 0.40 -26.07 1.62
CA VAL A 210 -0.13 -25.63 2.91
C VAL A 210 -1.10 -26.66 3.47
N GLY A 211 -0.86 -27.14 4.69
CA GLY A 211 -1.59 -28.25 5.30
C GLY A 211 -1.21 -29.64 4.76
N GLY A 212 -0.47 -29.70 3.66
CA GLY A 212 -0.04 -30.92 2.97
C GLY A 212 1.45 -31.26 3.18
N PRO A 213 2.08 -31.96 2.21
CA PRO A 213 3.48 -32.37 2.31
C PRO A 213 4.47 -31.24 1.97
N LEU A 214 5.69 -31.41 2.47
CA LEU A 214 6.89 -30.68 2.04
C LEU A 214 7.46 -31.40 0.81
N TRP A 215 7.58 -30.68 -0.32
CA TRP A 215 8.06 -31.24 -1.59
C TRP A 215 9.56 -31.16 -1.73
N ALA A 216 10.14 -30.05 -1.28
CA ALA A 216 11.57 -29.83 -1.31
C ALA A 216 11.98 -28.85 -0.21
N GLU A 217 13.15 -29.07 0.35
CA GLU A 217 13.84 -28.11 1.20
C GLU A 217 15.33 -28.08 0.86
N GLY A 218 15.96 -26.93 1.05
CA GLY A 218 17.38 -26.74 0.85
C GLY A 218 17.93 -25.75 1.86
N VAL A 219 19.14 -26.02 2.33
CA VAL A 219 19.92 -25.15 3.20
C VAL A 219 21.34 -25.05 2.67
N THR A 220 21.97 -23.92 2.87
CA THR A 220 23.40 -23.73 2.57
C THR A 220 24.18 -23.67 3.86
N GLU A 221 25.35 -24.29 3.91
CA GLU A 221 26.21 -24.24 5.08
C GLU A 221 27.28 -23.15 4.95
N ILE A 222 27.61 -22.51 6.07
CA ILE A 222 28.81 -21.68 6.18
C ILE A 222 29.99 -22.54 6.68
N LYS A 223 30.96 -22.78 5.80
CA LYS A 223 32.14 -23.61 6.13
C LYS A 223 33.25 -22.85 6.86
N ASN A 224 33.24 -21.51 6.82
CA ASN A 224 34.30 -20.68 7.40
C ASN A 224 33.68 -19.47 8.10
N SER A 225 33.97 -19.28 9.39
CA SER A 225 33.41 -18.23 10.25
C SER A 225 33.72 -16.80 9.80
N THR A 226 34.62 -16.63 8.82
CA THR A 226 34.93 -15.33 8.19
C THR A 226 33.99 -14.95 7.05
N GLN A 227 33.13 -15.87 6.57
CA GLN A 227 32.16 -15.58 5.52
C GLN A 227 30.92 -14.91 6.11
N ALA A 228 30.54 -13.76 5.55
CA ALA A 228 29.34 -13.04 5.96
C ALA A 228 28.05 -13.69 5.44
N THR A 229 28.12 -14.42 4.32
CA THR A 229 26.99 -15.13 3.71
C THR A 229 27.46 -16.43 3.06
N SER A 230 26.59 -17.43 3.00
CA SER A 230 26.83 -18.67 2.27
C SER A 230 26.83 -18.48 0.74
N LYS A 231 27.10 -19.56 0.00
CA LYS A 231 26.94 -19.61 -1.47
C LYS A 231 25.45 -19.54 -1.86
N PRO A 232 25.12 -19.07 -3.08
CA PRO A 232 23.74 -19.12 -3.59
C PRO A 232 23.12 -20.51 -3.46
N LEU A 233 21.85 -20.55 -3.10
CA LEU A 233 21.02 -21.74 -3.02
C LEU A 233 20.10 -21.81 -4.25
N TRP A 234 20.18 -22.90 -4.99
CA TRP A 234 19.22 -23.24 -6.04
C TRP A 234 18.47 -24.51 -5.64
N LEU A 235 17.15 -24.45 -5.66
CA LEU A 235 16.25 -25.56 -5.34
C LEU A 235 15.24 -25.72 -6.46
N ALA A 236 15.06 -26.95 -6.95
CA ALA A 236 14.01 -27.32 -7.89
C ALA A 236 13.07 -28.35 -7.25
N ALA A 237 11.77 -28.18 -7.47
CA ALA A 237 10.73 -29.05 -6.94
C ALA A 237 9.66 -29.31 -8.00
N GLU A 238 9.15 -30.55 -8.04
CA GLU A 238 8.02 -30.95 -8.87
C GLU A 238 6.81 -31.15 -7.97
N VAL A 239 5.88 -30.19 -7.97
CA VAL A 239 4.71 -30.23 -7.08
C VAL A 239 3.52 -30.84 -7.84
N PRO A 240 2.93 -31.97 -7.42
CA PRO A 240 1.75 -32.53 -8.05
C PRO A 240 0.61 -31.50 -8.18
N ARG A 241 0.00 -31.47 -9.36
CA ARG A 241 -1.08 -30.53 -9.67
C ARG A 241 -2.29 -30.85 -8.81
N GLY A 242 -2.82 -29.81 -8.15
CA GLY A 242 -4.07 -29.91 -7.40
C GLY A 242 -5.27 -30.11 -8.33
N PRO A 243 -6.43 -30.53 -7.78
CA PRO A 243 -7.65 -30.66 -8.57
C PRO A 243 -8.07 -29.31 -9.16
N GLU A 244 -8.64 -29.34 -10.36
CA GLU A 244 -9.13 -28.13 -11.05
C GLU A 244 -10.22 -27.44 -10.23
N ASP A 245 -11.12 -28.22 -9.63
CA ASP A 245 -12.20 -27.74 -8.75
C ASP A 245 -11.81 -27.74 -7.25
N SER A 246 -10.56 -27.37 -6.92
CA SER A 246 -10.09 -27.31 -5.51
C SER A 246 -10.74 -26.19 -4.67
N GLY A 247 -11.67 -25.43 -5.24
CA GLY A 247 -12.32 -24.29 -4.61
C GLY A 247 -13.27 -24.65 -3.47
N CYS A 248 -13.70 -23.63 -2.73
CA CYS A 248 -14.66 -23.82 -1.64
C CYS A 248 -16.05 -24.20 -2.17
N ALA A 249 -16.83 -24.93 -1.38
CA ALA A 249 -18.20 -25.34 -1.74
C ALA A 249 -19.12 -24.15 -2.14
N TRP A 250 -18.87 -22.96 -1.58
CA TRP A 250 -19.64 -21.76 -1.89
C TRP A 250 -19.22 -21.04 -3.19
N TYR A 251 -18.16 -21.49 -3.87
CA TYR A 251 -17.72 -20.89 -5.13
C TYR A 251 -18.75 -21.02 -6.25
N GLY A 252 -19.61 -22.05 -6.17
CA GLY A 252 -20.73 -22.23 -7.10
C GLY A 252 -21.94 -21.32 -6.85
N ASP A 253 -21.97 -20.53 -5.75
CA ASP A 253 -23.08 -19.60 -5.48
C ASP A 253 -22.95 -18.35 -6.38
N PRO A 254 -23.92 -18.07 -7.27
CA PRO A 254 -23.87 -16.90 -8.14
C PRO A 254 -23.74 -15.57 -7.39
N LYS A 255 -24.23 -15.49 -6.14
CA LYS A 255 -24.12 -14.28 -5.31
C LYS A 255 -22.70 -14.05 -4.79
N LEU A 256 -21.90 -15.11 -4.72
CA LEU A 256 -20.52 -15.07 -4.22
C LEU A 256 -19.49 -15.22 -5.34
N HIS A 257 -19.93 -15.21 -6.60
CA HIS A 257 -19.06 -15.40 -7.76
C HIS A 257 -17.86 -14.44 -7.78
N SER A 258 -18.10 -13.13 -7.58
CA SER A 258 -16.99 -12.15 -7.56
C SER A 258 -15.98 -12.42 -6.44
N ARG A 259 -16.46 -12.90 -5.27
CA ARG A 259 -15.60 -13.28 -4.15
C ARG A 259 -14.81 -14.56 -4.47
N ALA A 260 -15.43 -15.54 -5.11
CA ALA A 260 -14.77 -16.77 -5.53
C ALA A 260 -13.65 -16.48 -6.54
N VAL A 261 -13.95 -15.70 -7.59
CA VAL A 261 -12.94 -15.26 -8.58
C VAL A 261 -11.79 -14.51 -7.91
N PHE A 262 -12.10 -13.63 -6.96
CA PHE A 262 -11.08 -12.92 -6.19
C PHE A 262 -10.17 -13.88 -5.40
N CYS A 263 -10.74 -14.84 -4.67
CA CYS A 263 -9.99 -15.79 -3.86
C CYS A 263 -9.22 -16.86 -4.65
N GLU A 264 -9.59 -17.10 -5.91
CA GLU A 264 -8.81 -17.90 -6.85
C GLU A 264 -7.69 -17.11 -7.53
N THR A 265 -7.78 -15.78 -7.51
CA THR A 265 -6.76 -14.90 -8.12
C THR A 265 -5.74 -14.42 -7.09
N TYR A 266 -6.19 -14.06 -5.89
CA TYR A 266 -5.39 -13.43 -4.85
C TYR A 266 -5.46 -14.23 -3.54
N GLU A 267 -4.35 -14.26 -2.81
CA GLU A 267 -4.25 -14.94 -1.52
C GLU A 267 -3.79 -13.98 -0.42
N GLY A 268 -3.93 -14.39 0.86
CA GLY A 268 -3.51 -13.60 2.02
C GLY A 268 -4.63 -12.79 2.67
N TYR A 269 -5.87 -12.97 2.20
CA TYR A 269 -7.06 -12.29 2.71
C TYR A 269 -7.80 -13.07 3.82
N GLY A 270 -7.25 -14.21 4.25
CA GLY A 270 -7.68 -14.95 5.44
C GLY A 270 -9.15 -15.35 5.38
N GLU A 271 -9.93 -14.95 6.38
CA GLU A 271 -11.35 -15.26 6.49
C GLU A 271 -12.18 -14.84 5.26
N LEU A 272 -11.72 -13.83 4.49
CA LEU A 272 -12.40 -13.49 3.24
C LEU A 272 -12.40 -14.66 2.25
N CYS A 273 -11.38 -15.51 2.27
CA CYS A 273 -11.27 -16.67 1.38
C CYS A 273 -11.43 -18.02 2.08
N ASP A 274 -11.72 -18.02 3.38
CA ASP A 274 -11.97 -19.24 4.14
C ASP A 274 -13.23 -19.97 3.65
N CYS A 275 -13.09 -21.29 3.44
CA CYS A 275 -14.18 -22.13 2.97
C CYS A 275 -15.29 -22.31 4.00
N ASN A 276 -15.00 -22.13 5.29
CA ASN A 276 -15.96 -22.32 6.38
C ASN A 276 -16.70 -21.02 6.74
N THR A 277 -16.17 -19.86 6.34
CA THR A 277 -16.75 -18.55 6.65
C THR A 277 -17.65 -18.06 5.52
N ARG A 278 -18.97 -18.18 5.71
CA ARG A 278 -19.97 -17.79 4.69
C ARG A 278 -20.11 -16.28 4.52
N ASP A 279 -20.03 -15.50 5.61
CA ASP A 279 -20.14 -14.04 5.57
C ASP A 279 -19.02 -13.36 6.40
N PRO A 280 -17.80 -13.25 5.85
CA PRO A 280 -16.65 -12.65 6.52
C PRO A 280 -16.67 -11.11 6.51
N ILE A 281 -17.68 -10.51 5.88
CA ILE A 281 -17.81 -9.06 5.67
C ILE A 281 -18.88 -8.49 6.61
N SER A 282 -19.84 -9.30 7.07
CA SER A 282 -20.82 -8.83 8.05
C SER A 282 -20.12 -8.49 9.37
N PRO A 283 -20.24 -7.25 9.86
CA PRO A 283 -19.74 -6.92 11.18
C PRO A 283 -20.45 -7.77 12.24
N MET A 284 -19.71 -8.17 13.27
CA MET A 284 -20.32 -8.63 14.52
C MET A 284 -21.38 -7.61 14.92
N ALA A 285 -22.61 -8.08 15.21
CA ALA A 285 -23.81 -7.27 15.35
C ALA A 285 -23.59 -5.97 16.14
N ALA A 286 -23.22 -4.90 15.43
CA ALA A 286 -23.07 -3.59 16.01
C ALA A 286 -24.48 -2.97 16.09
N PRO A 287 -24.89 -2.40 17.24
CA PRO A 287 -26.16 -1.72 17.32
C PRO A 287 -26.23 -0.64 16.25
N SER A 288 -27.31 -0.63 15.46
CA SER A 288 -27.59 0.47 14.54
C SER A 288 -27.93 1.71 15.36
N LEU A 289 -26.93 2.53 15.63
CA LEU A 289 -27.16 3.87 16.16
C LEU A 289 -27.25 4.81 14.97
N GLU A 290 -28.41 5.44 14.79
CA GLU A 290 -28.54 6.55 13.85
C GLU A 290 -27.68 7.71 14.35
N THR A 291 -26.56 7.95 13.67
CA THR A 291 -25.75 9.14 13.91
C THR A 291 -26.51 10.37 13.37
N LYS A 292 -26.50 11.47 14.12
CA LYS A 292 -27.13 12.74 13.69
C LYS A 292 -26.48 13.32 12.44
N GLU A 293 -25.22 12.97 12.18
CA GLU A 293 -24.43 13.38 11.02
C GLU A 293 -23.77 12.14 10.41
N GLN A 294 -23.80 12.01 9.09
CA GLN A 294 -23.09 10.97 8.35
C GLN A 294 -21.83 11.58 7.73
N ILE A 295 -20.66 11.33 8.34
CA ILE A 295 -19.37 11.81 7.83
C ILE A 295 -18.73 10.71 6.98
N PRO A 296 -18.53 10.91 5.67
CA PRO A 296 -17.87 9.91 4.82
C PRO A 296 -16.43 9.66 5.24
N VAL A 297 -15.98 8.42 5.07
CA VAL A 297 -14.60 7.98 5.30
C VAL A 297 -13.90 7.76 3.96
N VAL A 298 -12.71 8.31 3.82
CA VAL A 298 -11.84 8.10 2.66
C VAL A 298 -10.59 7.36 3.12
N ILE A 299 -10.43 6.13 2.65
CA ILE A 299 -9.25 5.32 2.93
C ILE A 299 -8.25 5.55 1.80
N VAL A 300 -7.06 6.03 2.15
CA VAL A 300 -5.95 6.33 1.25
C VAL A 300 -4.97 5.15 1.30
N THR A 301 -4.76 4.51 0.15
CA THR A 301 -3.90 3.33 0.04
C THR A 301 -3.08 3.32 -1.25
N ALA A 302 -2.08 2.44 -1.29
CA ALA A 302 -1.41 2.07 -2.54
C ALA A 302 -1.60 0.57 -2.81
N ARG A 303 -0.79 -0.29 -2.18
CA ARG A 303 -0.63 -1.73 -2.52
C ARG A 303 -1.00 -2.69 -1.38
N LYS A 304 -1.65 -2.21 -0.31
CA LYS A 304 -1.82 -2.97 0.94
C LYS A 304 -3.30 -3.24 1.23
N GLN A 305 -4.01 -3.78 0.24
CA GLN A 305 -5.44 -4.05 0.30
C GLN A 305 -5.81 -4.96 1.48
N TYR A 306 -4.95 -5.92 1.85
CA TYR A 306 -5.15 -6.73 3.05
C TYR A 306 -5.23 -5.91 4.35
N LYS A 307 -4.52 -4.77 4.45
CA LYS A 307 -4.65 -3.87 5.61
C LYS A 307 -5.93 -3.05 5.56
N VAL A 308 -6.33 -2.62 4.35
CA VAL A 308 -7.63 -1.97 4.12
C VAL A 308 -8.76 -2.89 4.56
N LEU A 309 -8.70 -4.20 4.26
CA LEU A 309 -9.68 -5.18 4.76
C LEU A 309 -9.77 -5.17 6.29
N LYS A 310 -8.63 -5.20 6.99
CA LYS A 310 -8.60 -5.16 8.47
C LYS A 310 -9.23 -3.87 9.00
N GLN A 311 -8.89 -2.73 8.40
CA GLN A 311 -9.41 -1.43 8.79
C GLN A 311 -10.92 -1.31 8.52
N LEU A 312 -11.41 -1.81 7.38
CA LEU A 312 -12.84 -1.84 7.06
C LEU A 312 -13.63 -2.69 8.04
N ARG A 313 -13.11 -3.85 8.43
CA ARG A 313 -13.74 -4.69 9.46
C ARG A 313 -13.85 -3.97 10.79
N GLN A 314 -12.78 -3.30 11.21
CA GLN A 314 -12.78 -2.49 12.43
C GLN A 314 -13.74 -1.30 12.34
N LEU A 315 -13.87 -0.68 11.17
CA LEU A 315 -14.80 0.41 10.94
C LEU A 315 -16.24 -0.09 11.02
N TRP A 316 -16.56 -1.14 10.28
CA TRP A 316 -17.92 -1.69 10.19
C TRP A 316 -18.39 -2.38 11.47
N SER A 317 -17.48 -2.89 12.31
CA SER A 317 -17.83 -3.45 13.62
C SER A 317 -18.30 -2.40 14.63
N GLN A 318 -18.20 -1.12 14.31
CA GLN A 318 -18.60 -0.04 15.22
C GLN A 318 -20.05 0.36 14.99
N ALA A 319 -20.66 0.94 16.02
CA ALA A 319 -22.00 1.49 15.92
C ALA A 319 -22.04 2.64 14.88
N GLY A 320 -22.88 2.51 13.86
CA GLY A 320 -22.94 3.43 12.72
C GLY A 320 -21.86 3.19 11.63
N GLY A 321 -20.93 2.27 11.85
CA GLY A 321 -19.87 1.95 10.89
C GLY A 321 -20.41 1.42 9.56
N LYS A 322 -21.34 0.46 9.60
CA LYS A 322 -21.92 -0.16 8.38
C LYS A 322 -22.67 0.82 7.47
N THR A 323 -23.23 1.88 8.03
CA THR A 323 -23.95 2.92 7.27
C THR A 323 -23.05 4.08 6.86
N THR A 324 -21.79 4.09 7.32
CA THR A 324 -20.82 5.13 6.98
C THR A 324 -20.39 4.98 5.52
N PRO A 325 -20.58 5.99 4.66
CA PRO A 325 -20.11 5.93 3.29
C PRO A 325 -18.59 5.87 3.23
N VAL A 326 -18.05 4.91 2.47
CA VAL A 326 -16.60 4.74 2.31
C VAL A 326 -16.18 4.95 0.85
N LEU A 327 -15.11 5.71 0.66
CA LEU A 327 -14.39 5.85 -0.61
C LEU A 327 -12.99 5.27 -0.47
N LEU A 328 -12.62 4.35 -1.37
CA LEU A 328 -11.25 3.86 -1.49
C LEU A 328 -10.48 4.73 -2.49
N SER A 329 -9.40 5.38 -2.06
CA SER A 329 -8.52 6.15 -2.93
C SER A 329 -7.18 5.42 -3.07
N VAL A 330 -6.82 5.08 -4.31
CA VAL A 330 -5.67 4.22 -4.62
C VAL A 330 -4.62 5.00 -5.41
N ASP A 331 -3.37 4.99 -4.94
CA ASP A 331 -2.24 5.62 -5.63
C ASP A 331 -1.71 4.70 -6.76
N GLY A 332 -2.16 4.96 -7.98
CA GLY A 332 -1.88 4.17 -9.18
C GLY A 332 -2.95 3.13 -9.49
N TRP A 333 -3.04 2.72 -10.76
CA TRP A 333 -3.93 1.63 -11.18
C TRP A 333 -3.35 0.28 -10.73
N GLN A 334 -4.17 -0.52 -10.05
CA GLN A 334 -3.79 -1.85 -9.60
C GLN A 334 -5.01 -2.77 -9.70
N LYS A 335 -4.86 -3.88 -10.42
CA LYS A 335 -5.96 -4.82 -10.66
C LYS A 335 -6.50 -5.41 -9.36
N GLU A 336 -5.62 -5.80 -8.43
CA GLU A 336 -6.00 -6.31 -7.11
C GLU A 336 -6.85 -5.31 -6.32
N ALA A 337 -6.50 -4.03 -6.34
CA ALA A 337 -7.26 -2.97 -5.66
C ALA A 337 -8.65 -2.76 -6.27
N HIS A 338 -8.75 -2.85 -7.61
CA HIS A 338 -10.02 -2.78 -8.32
C HIS A 338 -10.92 -3.96 -8.00
N ASP A 339 -10.40 -5.17 -8.10
CA ASP A 339 -11.14 -6.40 -7.83
C ASP A 339 -11.57 -6.46 -6.35
N PHE A 340 -10.68 -6.05 -5.44
CA PHE A 340 -10.97 -5.90 -4.01
C PHE A 340 -12.12 -4.93 -3.77
N ALA A 341 -12.10 -3.73 -4.39
CA ALA A 341 -13.19 -2.77 -4.26
C ALA A 341 -14.53 -3.35 -4.74
N GLY A 342 -14.51 -4.13 -5.84
CA GLY A 342 -15.68 -4.83 -6.36
C GLY A 342 -16.25 -5.85 -5.38
N VAL A 343 -15.41 -6.71 -4.80
CA VAL A 343 -15.84 -7.71 -3.79
C VAL A 343 -16.40 -7.04 -2.53
N MET A 344 -15.79 -5.94 -2.10
CA MET A 344 -16.18 -5.22 -0.90
C MET A 344 -17.36 -4.25 -1.12
N GLY A 345 -17.83 -4.08 -2.36
CA GLY A 345 -18.90 -3.14 -2.71
C GLY A 345 -18.52 -1.67 -2.49
N LEU A 346 -17.23 -1.33 -2.61
CA LEU A 346 -16.71 0.01 -2.36
C LEU A 346 -16.65 0.82 -3.65
N ARG A 347 -16.89 2.14 -3.52
CA ARG A 347 -16.50 3.07 -4.56
C ARG A 347 -14.99 3.27 -4.50
N ALA A 348 -14.31 3.14 -5.62
CA ALA A 348 -12.86 3.36 -5.71
C ALA A 348 -12.51 4.46 -6.72
N VAL A 349 -11.45 5.22 -6.43
CA VAL A 349 -10.83 6.18 -7.36
C VAL A 349 -9.34 5.89 -7.46
N PHE A 350 -8.80 5.96 -8.67
CA PHE A 350 -7.41 5.63 -8.97
C PHE A 350 -6.65 6.87 -9.40
N HIS A 351 -5.59 7.21 -8.68
CA HIS A 351 -4.77 8.36 -8.96
C HIS A 351 -3.65 7.97 -9.94
N ASN A 352 -3.72 8.44 -11.18
CA ASN A 352 -2.59 8.35 -12.10
C ASN A 352 -1.52 9.38 -11.72
N ASN A 353 -0.77 9.06 -10.67
CA ASN A 353 0.15 10.00 -10.03
C ASN A 353 1.46 10.13 -10.82
N PRO A 354 1.77 11.30 -11.39
CA PRO A 354 2.96 11.49 -12.22
C PRO A 354 4.26 11.58 -11.38
N ALA A 355 4.15 11.81 -10.07
CA ALA A 355 5.33 11.88 -9.21
C ALA A 355 5.99 10.51 -9.06
N SER A 356 7.32 10.48 -8.99
CA SER A 356 8.07 9.23 -8.85
C SER A 356 7.72 8.46 -7.57
N VAL A 357 7.70 7.14 -7.65
CA VAL A 357 7.52 6.25 -6.50
C VAL A 357 8.57 6.55 -5.43
N GLY A 358 8.16 6.63 -4.16
CA GLY A 358 9.03 6.95 -3.02
C GLY A 358 9.29 8.44 -2.79
N ALA A 359 8.89 9.32 -3.71
CA ALA A 359 9.01 10.76 -3.50
C ALA A 359 7.93 11.27 -2.53
N LYS A 360 8.30 12.06 -1.53
CA LYS A 360 7.35 12.66 -0.57
C LYS A 360 6.23 13.45 -1.26
N ILE A 361 6.55 14.10 -2.38
CA ILE A 361 5.56 14.85 -3.18
C ILE A 361 4.45 13.95 -3.72
N ARG A 362 4.75 12.68 -4.04
CA ARG A 362 3.76 11.71 -4.53
C ARG A 362 2.66 11.48 -3.50
N ILE A 363 3.04 11.35 -2.23
CA ILE A 363 2.11 11.17 -1.11
C ILE A 363 1.21 12.41 -0.96
N ASN A 364 1.81 13.61 -0.96
CA ASN A 364 1.06 14.86 -0.83
C ASN A 364 0.04 15.04 -1.97
N GLU A 365 0.44 14.77 -3.21
CA GLU A 365 -0.47 14.84 -4.37
C GLU A 365 -1.58 13.80 -4.27
N HIS A 366 -1.29 12.60 -3.77
CA HIS A 366 -2.32 11.58 -3.59
C HIS A 366 -3.32 11.92 -2.48
N ILE A 367 -2.87 12.51 -1.37
CA ILE A 367 -3.77 13.00 -0.32
C ILE A 367 -4.68 14.12 -0.88
N LYS A 368 -4.10 15.06 -1.64
CA LYS A 368 -4.87 16.14 -2.30
C LYS A 368 -5.91 15.57 -3.27
N PHE A 369 -5.51 14.62 -4.11
CA PHE A 369 -6.41 13.88 -5.00
C PHE A 369 -7.55 13.21 -4.23
N SER A 370 -7.22 12.51 -3.14
CA SER A 370 -8.19 11.78 -2.30
C SER A 370 -9.24 12.72 -1.70
N ILE A 371 -8.81 13.85 -1.13
CA ILE A 371 -9.72 14.85 -0.55
C ILE A 371 -10.62 15.46 -1.62
N TYR A 372 -10.06 15.83 -2.78
CA TYR A 372 -10.85 16.37 -3.90
C TYR A 372 -11.92 15.38 -4.37
N HIS A 373 -11.55 14.11 -4.57
CA HIS A 373 -12.48 13.07 -5.01
C HIS A 373 -13.49 12.67 -3.93
N ALA A 374 -13.15 12.83 -2.64
CA ALA A 374 -14.09 12.65 -1.53
C ALA A 374 -15.27 13.62 -1.64
N PHE A 375 -15.01 14.92 -1.71
CA PHE A 375 -16.07 15.93 -1.81
C PHE A 375 -16.84 15.86 -3.13
N ARG A 376 -16.21 15.42 -4.23
CA ARG A 376 -16.95 15.12 -5.47
C ARG A 376 -17.85 13.89 -5.35
N SER A 377 -17.41 12.87 -4.63
CA SER A 377 -18.16 11.64 -4.38
C SER A 377 -19.31 11.85 -3.40
N PHE A 378 -19.15 12.81 -2.49
CA PHE A 378 -20.10 13.13 -1.42
C PHE A 378 -20.37 14.65 -1.40
N PRO A 379 -21.07 15.21 -2.41
CA PRO A 379 -21.22 16.66 -2.57
C PRO A 379 -22.04 17.35 -1.48
N LYS A 380 -22.75 16.56 -0.65
CA LYS A 380 -23.54 17.04 0.48
C LYS A 380 -22.78 16.98 1.82
N ALA A 381 -21.57 16.43 1.82
CA ALA A 381 -20.79 16.26 3.04
C ALA A 381 -20.00 17.55 3.33
N ASP A 382 -20.20 18.13 4.51
CA ASP A 382 -19.43 19.28 4.99
C ASP A 382 -18.06 18.86 5.57
N LYS A 383 -17.94 17.58 5.92
CA LYS A 383 -16.77 16.98 6.57
C LYS A 383 -16.47 15.63 5.95
N ILE A 384 -15.22 15.22 6.03
CA ILE A 384 -14.76 13.87 5.69
C ILE A 384 -13.75 13.41 6.73
N ILE A 385 -13.64 12.10 6.91
CA ILE A 385 -12.58 11.45 7.68
C ILE A 385 -11.58 10.87 6.67
N VAL A 386 -10.29 11.19 6.83
CA VAL A 386 -9.23 10.61 5.99
C VAL A 386 -8.46 9.59 6.82
N LEU A 387 -8.38 8.36 6.33
CA LEU A 387 -7.67 7.25 6.96
C LEU A 387 -6.52 6.79 6.07
N GLU A 388 -5.35 6.58 6.66
CA GLU A 388 -4.25 5.86 6.01
C GLU A 388 -4.45 4.34 6.17
N ASP A 389 -3.91 3.55 5.24
CA ASP A 389 -4.12 2.10 5.16
C ASP A 389 -3.46 1.27 6.26
N ASP A 390 -2.76 1.88 7.22
CA ASP A 390 -2.06 1.19 8.30
C ASP A 390 -2.50 1.60 9.72
N LEU A 391 -3.62 2.33 9.82
CA LEU A 391 -4.20 2.71 11.11
C LEU A 391 -5.05 1.59 11.70
N ILE A 392 -4.89 1.37 13.01
CA ILE A 392 -5.79 0.58 13.85
C ILE A 392 -6.83 1.54 14.43
N LEU A 393 -8.11 1.28 14.17
CA LEU A 393 -9.20 2.14 14.63
C LEU A 393 -9.59 1.80 16.08
N SER A 394 -9.87 2.82 16.88
CA SER A 394 -10.44 2.61 18.21
C SER A 394 -11.87 2.05 18.09
N PRO A 395 -12.34 1.24 19.04
CA PRO A 395 -13.70 0.67 19.01
C PRO A 395 -14.83 1.71 19.01
N ASP A 396 -14.53 2.95 19.38
CA ASP A 396 -15.45 4.09 19.49
C ASP A 396 -15.25 5.17 18.43
N PHE A 397 -14.43 4.90 17.40
CA PHE A 397 -14.03 5.84 16.35
C PHE A 397 -15.21 6.53 15.62
N ILE A 398 -16.28 5.79 15.32
CA ILE A 398 -17.53 6.29 14.70
C ILE A 398 -18.65 6.52 15.73
N SER A 399 -18.40 6.27 17.02
CA SER A 399 -19.46 6.32 18.03
C SER A 399 -20.15 7.69 18.09
N PRO A 400 -21.48 7.76 18.31
CA PRO A 400 -22.19 9.04 18.43
C PRO A 400 -21.64 9.96 19.52
N ASN A 401 -21.03 9.41 20.56
CA ASN A 401 -20.43 10.15 21.66
C ASN A 401 -19.04 10.71 21.31
N LEU A 402 -18.25 10.01 20.50
CA LEU A 402 -16.98 10.54 19.98
C LEU A 402 -17.24 11.52 18.83
N LEU A 403 -18.24 11.28 17.99
CA LEU A 403 -18.77 12.29 17.08
C LEU A 403 -19.26 13.49 17.87
N LEU A 404 -19.87 13.33 19.05
CA LEU A 404 -20.17 14.47 19.93
C LEU A 404 -18.91 15.14 20.46
N TYR A 405 -17.81 14.44 20.79
CA TYR A 405 -16.55 15.07 21.17
C TYR A 405 -15.84 15.77 20.00
N VAL A 406 -15.77 15.15 18.83
CA VAL A 406 -15.25 15.72 17.59
C VAL A 406 -16.14 16.88 17.12
N VAL A 407 -17.46 16.79 17.28
CA VAL A 407 -18.44 17.85 16.96
C VAL A 407 -18.46 18.94 18.01
N ILE A 408 -18.28 18.66 19.31
CA ILE A 408 -18.09 19.70 20.35
C ILE A 408 -16.81 20.45 20.04
N THR A 409 -15.72 19.74 19.71
CA THR A 409 -14.46 20.39 19.30
C THR A 409 -14.61 21.10 17.96
N ALA A 410 -15.38 20.57 17.00
CA ALA A 410 -15.66 21.18 15.70
C ALA A 410 -16.67 22.34 15.77
N MET A 411 -17.54 22.41 16.76
CA MET A 411 -18.41 23.56 17.05
C MET A 411 -17.63 24.67 17.75
N VAL A 412 -16.67 24.31 18.61
CA VAL A 412 -15.64 25.26 19.08
C VAL A 412 -14.81 25.79 17.89
N VAL A 413 -14.48 24.93 16.92
CA VAL A 413 -13.85 25.34 15.65
C VAL A 413 -14.77 26.19 14.75
N GLY A 414 -16.04 25.83 14.58
CA GLY A 414 -16.98 26.57 13.74
C GLY A 414 -17.29 27.97 14.26
N SER A 415 -17.10 28.18 15.57
CA SER A 415 -17.24 29.48 16.23
C SER A 415 -15.93 30.28 16.28
N SER A 416 -14.79 29.67 15.93
CA SER A 416 -13.48 30.28 15.98
C SER A 416 -12.71 30.05 14.68
N SER A 417 -12.42 31.12 13.95
CA SER A 417 -11.62 31.12 12.71
C SER A 417 -10.14 30.69 12.91
N PHE A 418 -9.81 29.99 14.00
CA PHE A 418 -8.46 29.73 14.48
C PHE A 418 -8.08 28.25 14.57
N VAL A 419 -9.03 27.31 14.48
CA VAL A 419 -8.72 25.87 14.59
C VAL A 419 -8.95 25.20 13.23
N SER A 420 -7.91 24.61 12.63
CA SER A 420 -7.98 24.12 11.24
C SER A 420 -8.16 22.60 11.11
N ARG A 421 -7.90 21.81 12.17
CA ARG A 421 -7.91 20.32 12.16
C ARG A 421 -8.17 19.74 13.55
N LEU A 422 -8.81 18.56 13.59
CA LEU A 422 -8.99 17.76 14.81
C LEU A 422 -8.24 16.42 14.66
N PRO A 423 -7.01 16.29 15.18
CA PRO A 423 -6.33 15.01 15.19
C PRO A 423 -6.97 14.10 16.24
N VAL A 424 -7.26 12.85 15.87
CA VAL A 424 -7.67 11.78 16.82
C VAL A 424 -6.44 11.22 17.57
N PHE A 425 -5.23 11.55 17.12
CA PHE A 425 -3.98 11.14 17.72
C PHE A 425 -3.40 12.22 18.63
N SER A 426 -3.08 11.88 19.88
CA SER A 426 -2.36 12.76 20.81
C SER A 426 -0.86 12.45 20.79
N LEU A 427 -0.04 13.45 20.48
CA LEU A 427 1.43 13.33 20.49
C LEU A 427 2.03 13.27 21.89
N SER A 428 1.27 13.60 22.94
CA SER A 428 1.76 13.72 24.32
C SER A 428 1.36 12.54 25.22
N SER A 429 0.51 11.63 24.76
CA SER A 429 0.05 10.47 25.55
C SER A 429 0.95 9.25 25.34
N LEU A 430 2.18 9.30 25.86
CA LEU A 430 2.94 8.09 26.16
C LEU A 430 2.35 7.46 27.42
N GLN A 431 1.75 6.27 27.31
CA GLN A 431 1.30 5.52 28.47
C GLN A 431 2.52 5.14 29.34
N HIS A 432 2.59 5.71 30.54
CA HIS A 432 3.48 5.25 31.61
C HIS A 432 3.05 3.83 32.05
N ASN A 433 3.62 2.81 31.42
CA ASN A 433 3.68 1.46 31.98
C ASN A 433 5.09 1.21 32.52
N LEU A 434 5.37 1.75 33.70
CA LEU A 434 6.44 1.29 34.57
C LEU A 434 5.80 0.88 35.89
N ARG A 435 5.72 -0.43 36.17
CA ARG A 435 5.47 -0.95 37.51
C ARG A 435 6.74 -1.64 38.03
N SER A 436 7.19 -1.15 39.19
CA SER A 436 8.04 -1.79 40.19
C SER A 436 9.54 -1.98 39.90
N CYS A 437 10.32 -0.93 40.18
CA CYS A 437 11.56 -1.07 40.97
C CYS A 437 11.49 -0.05 42.11
N SER A 438 11.72 -0.51 43.33
CA SER A 438 11.62 0.28 44.55
C SER A 438 12.89 1.13 44.80
N LEU A 439 12.66 2.28 45.44
CA LEU A 439 13.59 3.18 46.13
C LEU A 439 14.78 3.80 45.35
N SER A 440 14.71 5.12 45.13
CA SER A 440 15.37 6.12 46.00
C SER A 440 15.64 7.46 45.29
N ARG A 441 15.06 8.52 45.88
CA ARG A 441 15.53 9.93 45.96
C ARG A 441 15.47 10.86 44.73
N SER A 442 14.50 11.77 44.85
CA SER A 442 14.60 13.23 44.76
C SER A 442 15.30 13.85 43.55
N LEU A 443 14.49 14.46 42.66
CA LEU A 443 14.77 15.80 42.16
C LEU A 443 13.46 16.49 41.77
N SER A 444 13.21 17.60 42.46
CA SER A 444 12.15 18.57 42.17
C SER A 444 12.46 19.27 40.86
N LEU A 445 11.48 19.34 39.95
CA LEU A 445 11.42 20.38 38.93
C LEU A 445 9.96 20.80 38.74
N THR A 446 9.66 21.98 39.27
CA THR A 446 8.44 22.74 39.07
C THR A 446 8.30 23.14 37.61
N ALA A 447 7.22 22.72 36.96
CA ALA A 447 6.80 23.24 35.66
C ALA A 447 6.18 24.64 35.84
N SER A 448 6.90 25.68 35.43
CA SER A 448 6.35 27.02 35.27
C SER A 448 5.62 27.11 33.93
N LEU A 449 4.31 27.39 33.97
CA LEU A 449 3.55 27.90 32.84
C LEU A 449 4.13 29.26 32.42
N PHE A 450 4.56 29.38 31.16
CA PHE A 450 4.68 30.67 30.50
C PHE A 450 3.54 30.80 29.48
N LEU A 451 2.50 31.54 29.88
CA LEU A 451 1.58 32.21 28.97
C LEU A 451 2.26 33.51 28.53
N LEU A 452 2.73 33.56 27.28
CA LEU A 452 3.06 34.84 26.65
C LEU A 452 1.81 35.33 25.90
N SER A 453 1.11 36.26 26.53
CA SER A 453 0.18 37.15 25.85
C SER A 453 0.97 38.26 25.16
N ILE A 454 0.72 38.45 23.87
CA ILE A 454 0.98 39.73 23.22
C ILE A 454 -0.33 40.15 22.58
N SER A 455 -1.04 41.00 23.30
CA SER A 455 -2.20 41.76 22.84
C SER A 455 -1.72 43.10 22.31
N LEU A 456 -2.08 43.46 21.08
CA LEU A 456 -2.32 44.85 20.70
C LEU A 456 -3.60 44.93 19.84
N PRO A 457 -4.39 46.01 19.96
CA PRO A 457 -5.80 46.01 19.61
C PRO A 457 -6.11 46.58 18.22
N LEU A 458 -7.38 46.39 17.86
CA LEU A 458 -8.10 46.69 16.63
C LEU A 458 -7.90 48.04 15.95
N SER A 459 -8.21 47.99 14.65
CA SER A 459 -8.98 48.94 13.82
C SER A 459 -8.26 50.11 13.15
N SER A 460 -8.17 50.06 11.81
CA SER A 460 -8.77 51.03 10.88
C SER A 460 -8.37 50.74 9.41
N LEU A 461 -9.25 51.17 8.49
CA LEU A 461 -9.13 51.27 7.01
C LEU A 461 -9.67 50.05 6.22
N PHE A 462 -10.95 50.02 5.83
CA PHE A 462 -11.61 50.70 4.69
C PHE A 462 -11.02 50.41 3.29
N LEU A 463 -11.88 49.82 2.44
CA LEU A 463 -12.08 50.01 0.99
C LEU A 463 -10.98 49.66 -0.03
N SER A 464 -11.42 48.83 -1.00
CA SER A 464 -11.08 48.79 -2.43
C SER A 464 -9.71 48.25 -2.88
N TYR A 465 -9.71 47.05 -3.49
CA TYR A 465 -9.78 46.86 -4.96
C TYR A 465 -10.12 45.41 -5.31
#